data_AF-A0A3A9IQI7-F1
#
_entry.id   AF-A0A3A9IQI7-F1
#
_cell.length_a   1.000
_cell.length_b   1.000
_cell.length_c   1.000
_cell.angle_alpha   90.00
_cell.angle_beta   90.00
_cell.angle_gamma   90.00
#
_symmetry.space_group_name_H-M   'P 1'
#
loop_
_entity.id
_entity.type
_entity.pdbx_description
1 polymer ?
#
loop_
_entity_poly.entity_id
_entity_poly.type
_entity_poly.pdbx_seq_one_letter_code
_entity_poly.pdbx_strand_id
1 'polypeptide(L)'
;MDRGSENSDNNITAILQGQIGIKAANLNALHRGDMKGTVEKSFHLLQEMAIPPHAGKVMKVPKKEDQHPSRKPLYSYSDFMNRLINTILFLNNNRASINSQNFEMSRDGVGFTPRDVWNWGLKQAVIGSRVSADKLRFALLPEAEATVMSQGIYFRGLYYSCNEIVRRNYLDKARNLGRFKIKIRYSDVTTNYIWLKDAVLGDVIQLDINDRSEAYKNHNWENVMRQQEITKERLANMKEREFSERVALVQKFDKQDKQIQASIRRHIKSNAKSIQGGMKDRKMIDAAMQRHREGQSIVAELVPVAQLDTNPRPLSAIGQQDLTDPTIFTVQEK
;
A
#
# COMPACT_ATOMS: atom_id res chain seq x y z
N MET A 1 2.92 25.82 -34.27
CA MET A 1 1.46 25.54 -34.42
C MET A 1 0.79 26.77 -35.04
N ASP A 2 -0.06 26.61 -36.05
CA ASP A 2 -1.00 27.67 -36.48
C ASP A 2 -1.80 28.09 -35.25
N ARG A 3 -1.57 29.32 -34.78
CA ARG A 3 -2.10 29.80 -33.50
C ARG A 3 -3.11 30.88 -33.82
N GLY A 4 -4.39 30.53 -33.67
CA GLY A 4 -5.37 31.51 -33.24
C GLY A 4 -4.84 32.23 -32.00
N SER A 5 -5.22 33.48 -31.82
CA SER A 5 -4.75 34.47 -30.83
C SER A 5 -4.74 34.03 -29.34
N GLU A 6 -5.10 32.79 -29.05
CA GLU A 6 -5.43 32.29 -27.71
C GLU A 6 -4.27 31.55 -27.02
N ASN A 7 -3.18 31.20 -27.73
CA ASN A 7 -2.01 30.52 -27.15
C ASN A 7 -0.76 31.41 -27.21
N SER A 8 -0.53 32.22 -26.18
CA SER A 8 0.62 33.14 -26.10
C SER A 8 1.94 32.40 -25.78
N ASP A 9 2.98 32.72 -26.54
CA ASP A 9 4.34 32.19 -26.36
C ASP A 9 5.08 32.72 -25.12
N ASN A 10 4.46 33.63 -24.37
CA ASN A 10 5.11 34.38 -23.31
C ASN A 10 5.67 33.46 -22.22
N ASN A 11 4.94 32.40 -21.85
CA ASN A 11 5.38 31.46 -20.82
C ASN A 11 6.59 30.62 -21.28
N ILE A 12 6.57 30.15 -22.53
CA ILE A 12 7.64 29.31 -23.09
C ILE A 12 8.88 30.17 -23.35
N THR A 13 8.68 31.39 -23.87
CA THR A 13 9.77 32.32 -24.20
C THR A 13 10.46 32.82 -22.92
N ALA A 14 9.71 33.12 -21.85
CA ALA A 14 10.29 33.50 -20.56
C ALA A 14 11.16 32.38 -19.94
N ILE A 15 10.71 31.12 -20.04
CA ILE A 15 11.47 29.96 -19.55
C ILE A 15 12.74 29.75 -20.38
N LEU A 16 12.62 29.77 -21.72
CA LEU A 16 13.75 29.55 -22.64
C LEU A 16 14.79 30.67 -22.57
N GLN A 17 14.34 31.91 -22.41
CA GLN A 17 15.21 33.08 -22.29
C GLN A 17 15.92 33.11 -20.93
N GLY A 18 15.21 32.81 -19.84
CA GLY A 18 15.77 32.82 -18.48
C GLY A 18 16.72 31.66 -18.18
N GLN A 19 16.51 30.48 -18.75
CA GLN A 19 17.33 29.30 -18.43
C GLN A 19 18.40 28.96 -19.48
N ILE A 20 18.18 29.32 -20.74
CA ILE A 20 19.00 28.83 -21.87
C ILE A 20 19.51 29.97 -22.76
N GLY A 21 19.09 31.22 -22.53
CA GLY A 21 19.48 32.38 -23.33
C GLY A 21 18.91 32.39 -24.74
N ILE A 22 17.91 31.55 -25.03
CA ILE A 22 17.23 31.52 -26.33
C ILE A 22 16.18 32.64 -26.33
N LYS A 23 16.43 33.72 -27.07
CA LYS A 23 15.60 34.94 -27.09
C LYS A 23 14.22 34.77 -27.72
N ALA A 24 14.05 33.79 -28.61
CA ALA A 24 12.77 33.38 -29.18
C ALA A 24 12.95 32.08 -29.95
N ALA A 25 12.05 31.12 -29.78
CA ALA A 25 11.87 30.03 -30.73
C ALA A 25 10.70 30.43 -31.64
N ASN A 26 11.00 31.04 -32.79
CA ASN A 26 9.99 31.22 -33.83
C ASN A 26 9.70 29.85 -34.44
N LEU A 27 8.78 29.11 -33.84
CA LEU A 27 8.41 27.76 -34.28
C LEU A 27 7.66 27.76 -35.61
N ASN A 28 7.21 28.92 -36.08
CA ASN A 28 6.61 29.11 -37.40
C ASN A 28 7.25 30.31 -38.09
N ALA A 29 7.26 30.29 -39.42
CA ALA A 29 7.40 31.50 -40.20
C ALA A 29 6.11 32.33 -40.08
N LEU A 30 6.25 33.59 -39.65
CA LEU A 30 5.13 34.53 -39.52
C LEU A 30 4.45 34.69 -40.90
N HIS A 31 3.11 34.67 -40.95
CA HIS A 31 2.30 34.83 -42.17
C HIS A 31 2.39 33.71 -43.24
N ARG A 32 2.64 32.46 -42.85
CA ARG A 32 2.61 31.28 -43.75
C ARG A 32 1.35 30.43 -43.57
N GLY A 33 0.19 30.98 -43.97
CA GLY A 33 -1.10 30.26 -43.94
C GLY A 33 -1.19 29.10 -44.96
N ASP A 34 -0.34 29.14 -45.98
CA ASP A 34 -0.11 28.10 -46.99
C ASP A 34 0.33 26.75 -46.40
N MET A 35 1.04 26.77 -45.27
CA MET A 35 1.53 25.57 -44.61
C MET A 35 0.41 24.72 -43.98
N LYS A 36 -0.76 25.32 -43.69
CA LYS A 36 -1.87 24.65 -43.01
C LYS A 36 -2.40 23.46 -43.80
N GLY A 37 -2.64 23.62 -45.10
CA GLY A 37 -3.14 22.53 -45.96
C GLY A 37 -2.18 21.34 -46.04
N THR A 38 -0.87 21.60 -45.99
CA THR A 38 0.15 20.54 -45.97
C THR A 38 0.14 19.77 -44.65
N VAL A 39 -0.02 20.46 -43.53
CA VAL A 39 -0.11 19.86 -42.19
C VAL A 39 -1.39 19.02 -42.06
N GLU A 40 -2.54 19.56 -42.47
CA GLU A 40 -3.83 18.85 -42.44
C GLU A 40 -3.81 17.58 -43.29
N LYS A 41 -3.28 17.64 -44.52
CA LYS A 41 -3.14 16.47 -45.38
C LYS A 41 -2.21 15.42 -44.78
N SER A 42 -1.16 15.85 -44.08
CA SER A 42 -0.23 14.93 -43.40
C SER A 42 -0.88 14.23 -42.21
N PHE A 43 -1.70 14.95 -41.43
CA PHE A 43 -2.52 14.35 -40.37
C PHE A 43 -3.55 13.37 -40.93
N HIS A 44 -4.19 13.71 -42.04
CA HIS A 44 -5.15 12.83 -42.70
C HIS A 44 -4.50 11.50 -43.12
N LEU A 45 -3.37 11.56 -43.82
CA LEU A 45 -2.61 10.37 -44.23
C LEU A 45 -2.14 9.53 -43.03
N LEU A 46 -1.69 10.19 -41.97
CA LEU A 46 -1.28 9.51 -40.74
C LEU A 46 -2.47 8.81 -40.08
N GLN A 47 -3.64 9.46 -40.01
CA GLN A 47 -4.84 8.85 -39.46
C GLN A 47 -5.33 7.67 -40.32
N GLU A 48 -5.29 7.80 -41.64
CA GLU A 48 -5.69 6.76 -42.58
C GLU A 48 -4.79 5.51 -42.49
N MET A 49 -3.47 5.70 -42.48
CA MET A 49 -2.49 4.60 -42.47
C MET A 49 -2.27 3.99 -41.07
N ALA A 50 -2.18 4.84 -40.03
CA ALA A 50 -1.91 4.38 -38.66
C ALA A 50 -3.18 3.91 -37.92
N ILE A 51 -4.37 4.39 -38.30
CA ILE A 51 -5.64 4.12 -37.58
C ILE A 51 -6.72 3.59 -38.54
N PRO A 52 -6.55 2.36 -39.08
CA PRO A 52 -7.54 1.76 -39.96
C PRO A 52 -8.86 1.52 -39.20
N PRO A 53 -10.00 1.44 -39.91
CA PRO A 53 -11.26 1.09 -39.28
C PRO A 53 -11.19 -0.33 -38.69
N HIS A 54 -11.25 -0.44 -37.36
CA HIS A 54 -11.26 -1.70 -36.63
C HIS A 54 -12.21 -1.63 -35.43
N ALA A 55 -12.54 -2.78 -34.82
CA ALA A 55 -13.54 -2.90 -33.75
C ALA A 55 -13.32 -1.99 -32.50
N GLY A 56 -12.08 -1.58 -32.21
CA GLY A 56 -11.75 -0.67 -31.10
C GLY A 56 -11.60 0.81 -31.47
N LYS A 57 -11.96 1.22 -32.70
CA LYS A 57 -11.77 2.61 -33.16
C LYS A 57 -12.89 3.49 -32.63
N VAL A 58 -12.54 4.64 -32.06
CA VAL A 58 -13.53 5.64 -31.66
C VAL A 58 -14.03 6.36 -32.90
N MET A 59 -15.32 6.21 -33.19
CA MET A 59 -15.99 6.88 -34.30
C MET A 59 -16.46 8.27 -33.85
N LYS A 60 -16.27 9.30 -34.70
CA LYS A 60 -16.67 10.68 -34.39
C LYS A 60 -18.17 10.82 -34.12
N VAL A 61 -18.99 10.01 -34.80
CA VAL A 61 -20.43 9.91 -34.61
C VAL A 61 -20.76 8.45 -34.34
N PRO A 62 -20.76 8.00 -33.06
CA PRO A 62 -21.13 6.63 -32.72
C PRO A 62 -22.65 6.46 -32.84
N LYS A 63 -23.12 5.26 -33.20
CA LYS A 63 -24.55 4.95 -33.08
C LYS A 63 -24.87 4.76 -31.60
N LYS A 64 -26.07 5.20 -31.16
CA LYS A 64 -26.48 5.14 -29.76
C LYS A 64 -26.49 3.72 -29.18
N GLU A 65 -26.66 2.72 -30.03
CA GLU A 65 -26.69 1.29 -29.67
C GLU A 65 -25.29 0.65 -29.63
N ASP A 66 -24.26 1.33 -30.13
CA ASP A 66 -22.91 0.77 -30.17
C ASP A 66 -22.35 0.65 -28.75
N GLN A 67 -21.76 -0.50 -28.45
CA GLN A 67 -21.01 -0.67 -27.22
C GLN A 67 -19.79 0.28 -27.21
N HIS A 68 -19.44 0.77 -26.02
CA HIS A 68 -18.28 1.65 -25.87
C HIS A 68 -17.00 1.01 -26.46
N PRO A 69 -16.28 1.68 -27.38
CA PRO A 69 -15.14 1.10 -28.11
C PRO A 69 -14.02 0.53 -27.23
N SER A 70 -13.87 1.05 -26.00
CA SER A 70 -12.89 0.53 -25.02
C SER A 70 -13.13 -0.92 -24.60
N ARG A 71 -14.30 -1.51 -24.89
CA ARG A 71 -14.60 -2.92 -24.59
C ARG A 71 -13.97 -3.90 -25.58
N LYS A 72 -13.53 -3.43 -26.76
CA LYS A 72 -12.90 -4.26 -27.80
C LYS A 72 -11.60 -3.62 -28.31
N PRO A 73 -10.61 -3.36 -27.45
CA PRO A 73 -9.34 -2.82 -27.89
C PRO A 73 -8.60 -3.86 -28.72
N LEU A 74 -8.14 -3.47 -29.92
CA LEU A 74 -7.35 -4.35 -30.79
C LEU A 74 -5.84 -4.22 -30.55
N TYR A 75 -5.38 -3.00 -30.25
CA TYR A 75 -3.96 -2.69 -30.09
C TYR A 75 -3.62 -2.36 -28.64
N SER A 76 -2.48 -2.88 -28.17
CA SER A 76 -1.79 -2.32 -27.00
C SER A 76 -1.27 -0.91 -27.32
N TYR A 77 -0.98 -0.12 -26.28
CA TYR A 77 -0.25 1.13 -26.43
C TYR A 77 1.09 0.94 -27.17
N SER A 78 1.83 -0.13 -26.85
CA SER A 78 3.10 -0.45 -27.51
C SER A 78 2.94 -0.70 -29.00
N ASP A 79 1.92 -1.47 -29.38
CA ASP A 79 1.66 -1.86 -30.77
C ASP A 79 1.20 -0.65 -31.58
N PHE A 80 0.33 0.18 -30.98
CA PHE A 80 -0.12 1.41 -31.58
C PHE A 80 1.03 2.41 -31.80
N MET A 81 1.90 2.59 -30.80
CA MET A 81 3.06 3.46 -30.92
C MET A 81 4.05 2.95 -31.98
N ASN A 82 4.30 1.64 -32.03
CA ASN A 82 5.13 1.03 -33.07
C ASN A 82 4.56 1.31 -34.47
N ARG A 83 3.26 1.08 -34.65
CA ARG A 83 2.56 1.37 -35.90
C ARG A 83 2.67 2.84 -36.29
N LEU A 84 2.37 3.74 -35.36
CA LEU A 84 2.43 5.19 -35.56
C LEU A 84 3.83 5.64 -35.99
N ILE A 85 4.87 5.19 -35.29
CA ILE A 85 6.27 5.51 -35.60
C ILE A 85 6.63 5.01 -37.00
N ASN A 86 6.26 3.77 -37.33
CA ASN A 86 6.52 3.21 -38.67
C ASN A 86 5.79 3.97 -39.78
N THR A 87 4.55 4.41 -39.54
CA THR A 87 3.82 5.27 -40.49
C THR A 87 4.53 6.62 -40.68
N ILE A 88 4.99 7.26 -39.60
CA ILE A 88 5.75 8.52 -39.67
C ILE A 88 7.05 8.33 -40.45
N LEU A 89 7.80 7.27 -40.16
CA LEU A 89 9.03 6.94 -40.88
C LEU A 89 8.74 6.72 -42.37
N PHE A 90 7.69 5.98 -42.69
CA PHE A 90 7.29 5.74 -44.08
C PHE A 90 6.98 7.06 -44.81
N LEU A 91 6.14 7.91 -44.21
CA LEU A 91 5.74 9.19 -44.80
C LEU A 91 6.93 10.14 -45.00
N ASN A 92 7.88 10.17 -44.06
CA ASN A 92 9.05 11.05 -44.16
C ASN A 92 10.09 10.57 -45.17
N ASN A 93 10.21 9.26 -45.39
CA ASN A 93 11.23 8.69 -46.28
C ASN A 93 10.74 8.46 -47.72
N ASN A 94 9.44 8.22 -47.96
CA ASN A 94 8.97 7.76 -49.27
C ASN A 94 8.05 8.74 -50.00
N ARG A 95 7.45 9.69 -49.28
CA ARG A 95 6.52 10.64 -49.91
C ARG A 95 7.29 11.66 -50.73
N ALA A 96 6.93 11.85 -51.99
CA ALA A 96 7.46 12.94 -52.79
C ALA A 96 6.82 14.28 -52.37
N SER A 97 7.65 15.28 -52.10
CA SER A 97 7.28 16.67 -51.80
C SER A 97 7.73 17.58 -52.93
N ILE A 98 7.11 17.41 -54.10
CA ILE A 98 7.47 18.11 -55.34
C ILE A 98 7.41 19.64 -55.16
N ASN A 99 6.41 20.12 -54.42
CA ASN A 99 6.20 21.55 -54.17
C ASN A 99 7.18 22.16 -53.15
N SER A 100 8.10 21.36 -52.58
CA SER A 100 9.06 21.81 -51.57
C SER A 100 10.46 22.05 -52.12
N GLN A 101 10.70 21.84 -53.42
CA GLN A 101 11.98 22.20 -54.03
C GLN A 101 12.05 23.68 -54.38
N ASN A 102 13.13 24.33 -53.95
CA ASN A 102 13.56 25.63 -54.45
C ASN A 102 14.69 25.47 -55.49
N PHE A 103 15.06 26.58 -56.12
CA PHE A 103 16.10 26.61 -57.14
C PHE A 103 17.43 26.05 -56.63
N GLU A 104 17.81 26.40 -55.40
CA GLU A 104 19.06 25.97 -54.78
C GLU A 104 19.09 24.46 -54.53
N MET A 105 17.96 23.86 -54.12
CA MET A 105 17.82 22.41 -53.96
C MET A 105 17.84 21.68 -55.29
N SER A 106 17.24 22.24 -56.35
CA SER A 106 17.34 21.68 -57.70
C SER A 106 18.78 21.71 -58.21
N ARG A 107 19.49 22.83 -58.00
CA ARG A 107 20.91 22.97 -58.34
C ARG A 107 21.78 21.94 -57.61
N ASP A 108 21.50 21.73 -56.33
CA ASP A 108 22.28 20.83 -55.46
C ASP A 108 21.86 19.35 -55.59
N GLY A 109 20.92 19.02 -56.49
CA GLY A 109 20.51 17.64 -56.76
C GLY A 109 19.79 16.95 -55.59
N VAL A 110 19.07 17.71 -54.76
CA VAL A 110 18.38 17.18 -53.58
C VAL A 110 17.23 16.27 -53.99
N GLY A 111 17.01 15.16 -53.27
CA GLY A 111 15.86 14.29 -53.48
C GLY A 111 14.52 14.99 -53.14
N PHE A 112 13.42 14.39 -53.56
CA PHE A 112 12.07 14.96 -53.33
C PHE A 112 11.46 14.54 -52.00
N THR A 113 12.14 13.75 -51.18
CA THR A 113 11.55 13.26 -49.92
C THR A 113 11.66 14.33 -48.82
N PRO A 114 10.72 14.42 -47.87
CA PRO A 114 10.83 15.31 -46.72
C PRO A 114 12.15 15.18 -45.98
N ARG A 115 12.68 13.94 -45.88
CA ARG A 115 14.00 13.67 -45.31
C ARG A 115 15.13 14.36 -46.09
N ASP A 116 15.12 14.27 -47.41
CA ASP A 116 16.17 14.88 -48.24
C ASP A 116 16.13 16.40 -48.13
N VAL A 117 14.92 16.98 -48.19
CA VAL A 117 14.69 18.41 -47.98
C VAL A 117 15.21 18.85 -46.61
N TRP A 118 14.89 18.12 -45.55
CA TRP A 118 15.35 18.40 -44.20
C TRP A 118 16.87 18.33 -44.06
N ASN A 119 17.49 17.28 -44.60
CA ASN A 119 18.94 17.09 -44.52
C ASN A 119 19.70 18.17 -45.28
N TRP A 120 19.19 18.61 -46.44
CA TRP A 120 19.75 19.76 -47.14
C TRP A 120 19.57 21.04 -46.34
N GLY A 121 18.37 21.27 -45.80
CA GLY A 121 18.09 22.43 -44.95
C GLY A 121 19.02 22.51 -43.72
N LEU A 122 19.32 21.38 -43.07
CA LEU A 122 20.27 21.33 -41.96
C LEU A 122 21.69 21.73 -42.37
N LYS A 123 22.14 21.36 -43.59
CA LYS A 123 23.47 21.73 -44.10
C LYS A 123 23.56 23.22 -44.46
N GLN A 124 22.47 23.79 -44.97
CA GLN A 124 22.40 25.20 -45.37
C GLN A 124 22.04 26.14 -44.21
N ALA A 125 21.44 25.62 -43.13
CA ALA A 125 21.10 26.39 -41.95
C ALA A 125 22.37 26.84 -41.23
N VAL A 126 22.61 28.15 -41.24
CA VAL A 126 23.81 28.82 -40.68
C VAL A 126 23.88 28.79 -39.15
N ILE A 127 22.84 28.29 -38.46
CA ILE A 127 22.72 28.40 -36.99
C ILE A 127 22.87 27.03 -36.34
N GLY A 128 24.11 26.69 -35.95
CA GLY A 128 24.37 25.59 -35.03
C GLY A 128 23.82 25.88 -33.63
N SER A 129 23.40 24.83 -32.91
CA SER A 129 22.96 24.97 -31.51
C SER A 129 24.11 25.49 -30.64
N ARG A 130 23.89 26.63 -29.97
CA ARG A 130 24.84 27.20 -29.00
C ARG A 130 24.78 26.51 -27.63
N VAL A 131 23.93 25.49 -27.48
CA VAL A 131 23.59 24.88 -26.19
C VAL A 131 23.74 23.36 -26.29
N SER A 132 24.38 22.75 -25.28
CA SER A 132 24.45 21.30 -25.14
C SER A 132 23.04 20.69 -25.02
N ALA A 133 22.82 19.54 -25.67
CA ALA A 133 21.54 18.84 -25.65
C ALA A 133 21.01 18.57 -24.23
N ASP A 134 21.89 18.25 -23.28
CA ASP A 134 21.48 17.94 -21.89
C ASP A 134 20.93 19.16 -21.15
N LYS A 135 21.56 20.33 -21.32
CA LYS A 135 21.05 21.59 -20.76
C LYS A 135 19.70 21.97 -21.35
N LEU A 136 19.53 21.81 -22.66
CA LEU A 136 18.26 22.06 -23.34
C LEU A 136 17.18 21.11 -22.85
N ARG A 137 17.49 19.81 -22.78
CA ARG A 137 16.57 18.79 -22.28
C ARG A 137 16.16 19.08 -20.84
N PHE A 138 17.10 19.38 -19.96
CA PHE A 138 16.82 19.69 -18.55
C PHE A 138 15.86 20.88 -18.40
N ALA A 139 16.07 21.95 -19.17
CA ALA A 139 15.25 23.15 -19.12
C ALA A 139 13.83 22.95 -19.66
N LEU A 140 13.63 22.03 -20.61
CA LEU A 140 12.32 21.71 -21.19
C LEU A 140 11.48 20.77 -20.32
N LEU A 141 12.09 20.04 -19.39
CA LEU A 141 11.37 19.08 -18.55
C LEU A 141 10.59 19.80 -17.44
N PRO A 142 9.42 19.29 -17.03
CA PRO A 142 8.67 19.83 -15.89
C PRO A 142 9.46 19.74 -14.57
N GLU A 143 9.30 20.75 -13.72
CA GLU A 143 9.89 20.81 -12.36
C GLU A 143 8.96 20.16 -11.33
N ALA A 144 9.53 19.42 -10.38
CA ALA A 144 8.83 18.89 -9.22
C ALA A 144 9.74 18.81 -7.99
N GLU A 145 9.16 18.63 -6.81
CA GLU A 145 9.90 18.34 -5.58
C GLU A 145 9.98 16.83 -5.34
N ALA A 146 11.18 16.34 -5.00
CA ALA A 146 11.41 14.97 -4.53
C ALA A 146 12.01 15.00 -3.12
N THR A 147 11.83 13.90 -2.38
CA THR A 147 12.32 13.78 -1.00
C THR A 147 13.52 12.84 -0.97
N VAL A 148 14.66 13.32 -0.50
CA VAL A 148 15.83 12.47 -0.25
C VAL A 148 15.60 11.70 1.04
N MET A 149 15.68 10.37 0.94
CA MET A 149 15.58 9.44 2.06
C MET A 149 16.87 8.63 2.15
N SER A 150 17.09 7.94 3.28
CA SER A 150 18.26 7.07 3.46
C SER A 150 18.36 5.94 2.43
N GLN A 151 17.23 5.54 1.83
CA GLN A 151 17.15 4.46 0.84
C GLN A 151 17.23 4.95 -0.62
N GLY A 152 17.27 6.25 -0.86
CA GLY A 152 17.23 6.83 -2.20
C GLY A 152 16.38 8.08 -2.27
N ILE A 153 16.25 8.62 -3.49
CA ILE A 153 15.40 9.78 -3.76
C ILE A 153 14.00 9.29 -4.08
N TYR A 154 13.04 9.71 -3.26
CA TYR A 154 11.65 9.32 -3.37
C TYR A 154 10.84 10.36 -4.14
N PHE A 155 10.17 9.92 -5.20
CA PHE A 155 9.28 10.73 -6.00
C PHE A 155 8.08 9.91 -6.48
N ARG A 156 6.85 10.38 -6.16
CA ARG A 156 5.57 9.77 -6.58
C ARG A 156 5.51 8.23 -6.39
N GLY A 157 5.94 7.75 -5.22
CA GLY A 157 5.89 6.32 -4.89
C GLY A 157 7.08 5.49 -5.40
N LEU A 158 8.00 6.09 -6.16
CA LEU A 158 9.18 5.42 -6.70
C LEU A 158 10.46 5.92 -6.04
N TYR A 159 11.46 5.04 -5.94
CA TYR A 159 12.80 5.35 -5.47
C TYR A 159 13.78 5.40 -6.63
N TYR A 160 14.67 6.39 -6.60
CA TYR A 160 15.71 6.63 -7.58
C TYR A 160 17.08 6.68 -6.91
N SER A 161 18.12 6.26 -7.62
CA SER A 161 19.50 6.29 -7.17
C SER A 161 20.45 6.47 -8.35
N CYS A 162 21.66 6.94 -8.05
CA CYS A 162 22.78 6.99 -8.99
C CYS A 162 24.08 7.03 -8.19
N ASN A 163 25.15 6.48 -8.77
CA ASN A 163 26.48 6.45 -8.15
C ASN A 163 26.98 7.84 -7.73
N GLU A 164 26.61 8.87 -8.48
CA GLU A 164 27.00 10.25 -8.19
C GLU A 164 26.41 10.77 -6.87
N ILE A 165 25.21 10.31 -6.53
CA ILE A 165 24.48 10.71 -5.32
C ILE A 165 25.05 10.02 -4.08
N VAL A 166 25.46 8.77 -4.27
CA VAL A 166 26.17 7.98 -3.26
C VAL A 166 27.52 8.60 -2.96
N ARG A 167 28.32 8.93 -3.99
CA ARG A 167 29.63 9.60 -3.82
C ARG A 167 29.53 10.93 -3.08
N ARG A 168 28.43 11.65 -3.26
CA ARG A 168 28.19 12.96 -2.65
C ARG A 168 27.52 12.87 -1.26
N ASN A 169 27.39 11.67 -0.71
CA ASN A 169 26.84 11.39 0.63
C ASN A 169 25.44 11.98 0.86
N TYR A 170 24.61 12.10 -0.19
CA TYR A 170 23.24 12.59 -0.04
C TYR A 170 22.40 11.65 0.83
N LEU A 171 22.61 10.34 0.67
CA LEU A 171 21.90 9.30 1.43
C LEU A 171 22.32 9.31 2.91
N ASP A 172 23.61 9.51 3.18
CA ASP A 172 24.13 9.60 4.56
C ASP A 172 23.66 10.87 5.27
N LYS A 173 23.62 12.00 4.55
CA LYS A 173 23.00 13.23 5.07
C LYS A 173 21.54 12.99 5.44
N ALA A 174 20.79 12.30 4.58
CA ALA A 174 19.39 11.98 4.88
C ALA A 174 19.22 10.99 6.04
N ARG A 175 20.21 10.11 6.26
CA ARG A 175 20.23 9.17 7.39
C ARG A 175 20.53 9.87 8.72
N ASN A 176 21.46 10.84 8.72
CA ASN A 176 21.93 11.50 9.93
C ASN A 176 21.12 12.73 10.33
N LEU A 177 20.75 13.59 9.36
CA LEU A 177 20.00 14.83 9.60
C LEU A 177 18.49 14.70 9.36
N GLY A 178 18.05 13.58 8.80
CA GLY A 178 16.66 13.35 8.42
C GLY A 178 16.35 13.71 6.98
N ARG A 179 15.09 13.49 6.58
CA ARG A 179 14.63 13.63 5.19
C ARG A 179 14.58 15.10 4.79
N PHE A 180 15.08 15.40 3.59
CA PHE A 180 15.04 16.76 3.03
C PHE A 180 14.53 16.75 1.59
N LYS A 181 14.03 17.90 1.14
CA LYS A 181 13.46 18.06 -0.20
C LYS A 181 14.49 18.61 -1.18
N ILE A 182 14.41 18.18 -2.43
CA ILE A 182 15.20 18.66 -3.55
C ILE A 182 14.31 18.92 -4.76
N LYS A 183 14.72 19.86 -5.60
CA LYS A 183 14.05 20.14 -6.88
C LYS A 183 14.61 19.21 -7.95
N ILE A 184 13.71 18.51 -8.63
CA ILE A 184 14.02 17.62 -9.73
C ILE A 184 13.29 18.04 -10.99
N ARG A 185 13.78 17.55 -12.13
CA ARG A 185 13.12 17.56 -13.41
C ARG A 185 12.79 16.14 -13.80
N TYR A 186 11.63 15.90 -14.41
CA TYR A 186 11.18 14.54 -14.74
C TYR A 186 10.45 14.52 -16.08
N SER A 187 10.28 13.34 -16.68
CA SER A 187 9.48 13.18 -17.91
C SER A 187 8.16 12.52 -17.58
N ASP A 188 7.04 13.00 -18.10
CA ASP A 188 5.73 12.35 -17.91
C ASP A 188 5.61 11.03 -18.71
N VAL A 189 6.44 10.83 -19.73
CA VAL A 189 6.38 9.67 -20.64
C VAL A 189 7.07 8.45 -20.05
N THR A 190 8.15 8.65 -19.29
CA THR A 190 8.96 7.56 -18.73
C THR A 190 9.26 7.77 -17.26
N THR A 191 9.21 6.68 -16.50
CA THR A 191 9.54 6.61 -15.08
C THR A 191 10.98 6.18 -14.83
N ASN A 192 11.75 5.91 -15.89
CA ASN A 192 13.10 5.37 -15.74
C ASN A 192 14.08 6.37 -15.15
N TYR A 193 13.88 7.65 -15.49
CA TYR A 193 14.88 8.68 -15.29
C TYR A 193 14.26 9.93 -14.69
N ILE A 194 14.96 10.48 -13.70
CA ILE A 194 14.76 11.85 -13.23
C ILE A 194 16.09 12.59 -13.26
N TRP A 195 16.05 13.92 -13.32
CA TRP A 195 17.23 14.76 -13.41
C TRP A 195 17.28 15.71 -12.23
N LEU A 196 18.46 15.84 -11.66
CA LEU A 196 18.78 16.79 -10.61
C LEU A 196 19.81 17.77 -11.16
N LYS A 197 19.63 19.06 -10.90
CA LYS A 197 20.70 20.04 -11.10
C LYS A 197 21.43 20.24 -9.80
N ASP A 198 22.74 20.03 -9.84
CA ASP A 198 23.57 20.35 -8.69
C ASP A 198 23.63 21.87 -8.47
N ALA A 199 23.51 22.30 -7.22
CA ALA A 199 23.55 23.70 -6.84
C ALA A 199 24.99 24.26 -6.90
N VAL A 200 26.00 23.40 -6.76
CA VAL A 200 27.41 23.84 -6.67
C VAL A 200 28.10 23.83 -8.02
N LEU A 201 28.10 22.70 -8.74
CA LEU A 201 28.74 22.61 -10.06
C LEU A 201 27.84 23.04 -11.21
N GLY A 202 26.52 23.09 -11.00
CA GLY A 202 25.55 23.38 -12.05
C GLY A 202 25.35 22.22 -13.05
N ASP A 203 26.00 21.09 -12.83
CA ASP A 203 25.89 19.89 -13.65
C ASP A 203 24.52 19.21 -13.49
N VAL A 204 24.06 18.63 -14.59
CA VAL A 204 22.81 17.85 -14.63
C VAL A 204 23.16 16.40 -14.33
N ILE A 205 22.69 15.90 -13.20
CA ILE A 205 22.84 14.51 -12.77
C ILE A 205 21.58 13.77 -13.18
N GLN A 206 21.74 12.69 -13.94
CA GLN A 206 20.67 11.74 -14.21
C GLN A 206 20.61 10.69 -13.10
N LEU A 207 19.41 10.39 -12.64
CA LEU A 207 19.11 9.37 -11.66
C LEU A 207 18.28 8.27 -12.31
N ASP A 208 18.63 7.03 -12.02
CA ASP A 208 17.92 5.86 -12.53
C ASP A 208 17.01 5.28 -11.45
N ILE A 209 15.98 4.54 -11.87
CA ILE A 209 15.09 3.85 -10.94
C ILE A 209 15.88 2.83 -10.10
N ASN A 210 15.61 2.80 -8.80
CA ASN A 210 16.25 1.90 -7.85
C ASN A 210 15.60 0.50 -7.92
N ASP A 211 16.34 -0.54 -7.53
CA ASP A 211 15.93 -1.95 -7.54
C ASP A 211 14.60 -2.18 -6.80
N ARG A 212 14.39 -1.45 -5.69
CA ARG A 212 13.13 -1.50 -4.91
C ARG A 212 11.90 -1.15 -5.74
N SER A 213 12.06 -0.28 -6.73
CA SER A 213 11.00 0.21 -7.60
C SER A 213 11.09 -0.36 -9.01
N GLU A 214 11.91 -1.39 -9.23
CA GLU A 214 12.16 -1.99 -10.55
C GLU A 214 10.87 -2.51 -11.22
N ALA A 215 9.89 -2.95 -10.43
CA ALA A 215 8.57 -3.37 -10.92
C ALA A 215 7.85 -2.30 -11.76
N TYR A 216 8.24 -1.03 -11.64
CA TYR A 216 7.65 0.09 -12.38
C TYR A 216 8.54 0.61 -13.51
N LYS A 217 9.66 -0.04 -13.80
CA LYS A 217 10.57 0.32 -14.89
C LYS A 217 9.89 0.18 -16.25
N ASN A 218 10.22 1.07 -17.19
CA ASN A 218 9.68 1.15 -18.54
C ASN A 218 8.16 1.40 -18.63
N HIS A 219 7.55 1.91 -17.55
CA HIS A 219 6.16 2.35 -17.56
C HIS A 219 6.04 3.87 -17.67
N ASN A 220 4.90 4.33 -18.19
CA ASN A 220 4.52 5.74 -18.09
C ASN A 220 4.04 6.07 -16.67
N TRP A 221 4.05 7.35 -16.31
CA TRP A 221 3.60 7.75 -14.98
C TRP A 221 2.13 7.43 -14.70
N GLU A 222 1.27 7.56 -15.70
CA GLU A 222 -0.16 7.29 -15.55
C GLU A 222 -0.43 5.82 -15.15
N ASN A 223 0.21 4.86 -15.80
CA ASN A 223 0.03 3.44 -15.47
C ASN A 223 0.62 3.12 -14.10
N VAL A 224 1.76 3.71 -13.73
CA VAL A 224 2.34 3.54 -12.39
C VAL A 224 1.39 4.06 -11.31
N MET A 225 0.87 5.28 -11.46
CA MET A 225 -0.06 5.86 -10.50
C MET A 225 -1.35 5.04 -10.40
N ARG A 226 -1.90 4.59 -11.53
CA ARG A 226 -3.06 3.69 -11.56
C ARG A 226 -2.77 2.38 -10.85
N GLN A 227 -1.63 1.77 -11.12
CA GLN A 227 -1.24 0.51 -10.50
C GLN A 227 -1.07 0.66 -8.98
N GLN A 228 -0.47 1.76 -8.52
CA GLN A 228 -0.34 2.07 -7.10
C GLN A 228 -1.71 2.20 -6.42
N GLU A 229 -2.68 2.87 -7.07
CA GLU A 229 -4.04 3.00 -6.52
C GLU A 229 -4.76 1.63 -6.44
N ILE A 230 -4.66 0.80 -7.48
CA ILE A 230 -5.22 -0.56 -7.48
C ILE A 230 -4.60 -1.40 -6.37
N THR A 231 -3.27 -1.32 -6.18
CA THR A 231 -2.59 -2.04 -5.09
C THR A 231 -3.06 -1.55 -3.72
N LYS A 232 -3.23 -0.25 -3.54
CA LYS A 232 -3.71 0.35 -2.29
C LYS A 232 -5.14 -0.11 -1.97
N GLU A 233 -6.03 -0.13 -2.95
CA GLU A 233 -7.40 -0.64 -2.82
C GLU A 233 -7.41 -2.13 -2.43
N ARG A 234 -6.61 -2.96 -3.12
CA ARG A 234 -6.49 -4.39 -2.78
C ARG A 234 -6.01 -4.60 -1.35
N LEU A 235 -5.01 -3.83 -0.90
CA LEU A 235 -4.51 -3.91 0.46
C LEU A 235 -5.56 -3.46 1.49
N ALA A 236 -6.37 -2.45 1.17
CA ALA A 236 -7.47 -2.02 2.04
C ALA A 236 -8.51 -3.13 2.19
N ASN A 237 -8.95 -3.73 1.08
CA ASN A 237 -9.92 -4.84 1.08
C ASN A 237 -9.38 -6.07 1.83
N MET A 238 -8.08 -6.36 1.71
CA MET A 238 -7.43 -7.43 2.47
C MET A 238 -7.48 -7.17 3.98
N LYS A 239 -7.21 -5.95 4.43
CA LYS A 239 -7.27 -5.58 5.85
C LYS A 239 -8.69 -5.66 6.41
N GLU A 240 -9.68 -5.22 5.63
CA GLU A 240 -11.09 -5.33 6.03
C GLU A 240 -11.53 -6.79 6.16
N ARG A 241 -11.11 -7.63 5.23
CA ARG A 241 -11.35 -9.08 5.31
C ARG A 241 -10.64 -9.70 6.52
N GLU A 242 -9.38 -9.37 6.75
CA GLU A 242 -8.61 -9.84 7.91
C GLU A 242 -9.32 -9.45 9.22
N PHE A 243 -9.78 -8.21 9.32
CA PHE A 243 -10.53 -7.73 10.48
C PHE A 243 -11.83 -8.53 10.69
N SER A 244 -12.59 -8.75 9.63
CA SER A 244 -13.86 -9.51 9.67
C SER A 244 -13.64 -10.96 10.09
N GLU A 245 -12.63 -11.62 9.54
CA GLU A 245 -12.25 -13.00 9.89
C GLU A 245 -11.77 -13.08 11.35
N ARG A 246 -11.02 -12.08 11.81
CA ARG A 246 -10.57 -12.00 13.21
C ARG A 246 -11.75 -11.89 14.17
N VAL A 247 -12.77 -11.08 13.83
CA VAL A 247 -14.01 -10.99 14.63
C VAL A 247 -14.75 -12.33 14.63
N ALA A 248 -14.88 -12.99 13.48
CA ALA A 248 -15.51 -14.30 13.39
C ALA A 248 -14.77 -15.37 14.18
N LEU A 249 -13.42 -15.31 14.22
CA LEU A 249 -12.58 -16.22 15.01
C LEU A 249 -12.81 -16.03 16.51
N VAL A 250 -12.83 -14.78 17.00
CA VAL A 250 -13.13 -14.47 18.41
C VAL A 250 -14.52 -15.00 18.80
N GLN A 251 -15.53 -14.79 17.96
CA GLN A 251 -16.87 -15.32 18.21
C GLN A 251 -16.91 -16.86 18.23
N LYS A 252 -16.07 -17.55 17.45
CA LYS A 252 -15.95 -19.01 17.49
C LYS A 252 -15.31 -19.46 18.81
N PHE A 253 -14.25 -18.79 19.27
CA PHE A 253 -13.63 -19.08 20.55
C PHE A 253 -14.60 -18.85 21.71
N ASP A 254 -15.35 -17.74 21.73
CA ASP A 254 -16.37 -17.49 22.75
C ASP A 254 -17.44 -18.60 22.81
N LYS A 255 -17.84 -19.15 21.66
CA LYS A 255 -18.78 -20.28 21.59
C LYS A 255 -18.15 -21.56 22.11
N GLN A 256 -16.91 -21.84 21.75
CA GLN A 256 -16.17 -23.01 22.23
C GLN A 256 -15.97 -22.95 23.74
N ASP A 257 -15.58 -21.79 24.29
CA ASP A 257 -15.41 -21.59 25.72
C ASP A 257 -16.72 -21.77 26.49
N LYS A 258 -17.83 -21.25 25.96
CA LYS A 258 -19.16 -21.49 26.55
C LYS A 258 -19.55 -22.97 26.52
N GLN A 259 -19.22 -23.70 25.45
CA GLN A 259 -19.47 -25.14 25.36
C GLN A 259 -18.61 -25.93 26.34
N ILE A 260 -17.33 -25.57 26.49
CA ILE A 260 -16.39 -26.17 27.46
C ILE A 260 -16.88 -25.90 28.89
N GLN A 261 -17.27 -24.66 29.20
CA GLN A 261 -17.83 -24.34 30.52
C GLN A 261 -19.11 -25.14 30.80
N ALA A 262 -19.98 -25.31 29.81
CA ALA A 262 -21.20 -26.10 29.96
C ALA A 262 -20.92 -27.60 30.15
N SER A 263 -19.92 -28.17 29.45
CA SER A 263 -19.52 -29.57 29.65
C SER A 263 -18.87 -29.79 31.01
N ILE A 264 -17.99 -28.88 31.46
CA ILE A 264 -17.41 -28.90 32.81
C ILE A 264 -18.52 -28.90 33.87
N ARG A 265 -19.51 -27.99 33.77
CA ARG A 265 -20.66 -27.95 34.70
C ARG A 265 -21.47 -29.25 34.71
N ARG A 266 -21.62 -29.93 33.57
CA ARG A 266 -22.31 -31.23 33.49
C ARG A 266 -21.51 -32.37 34.11
N HIS A 267 -20.17 -32.30 34.05
CA HIS A 267 -19.28 -33.30 34.65
C HIS A 267 -19.04 -33.07 36.15
N ILE A 268 -19.30 -31.88 36.69
CA ILE A 268 -19.38 -31.63 38.14
C ILE A 268 -20.75 -32.11 38.65
N LYS A 269 -20.99 -33.43 38.64
CA LYS A 269 -21.96 -34.05 39.55
C LYS A 269 -21.16 -34.70 40.65
N SER A 270 -21.10 -34.02 41.79
CA SER A 270 -20.61 -34.61 43.04
C SER A 270 -21.41 -35.87 43.35
N ASN A 271 -20.79 -37.03 43.23
CA ASN A 271 -21.29 -38.30 43.77
C ASN A 271 -21.03 -38.43 45.28
N ALA A 272 -20.55 -37.38 45.96
CA ALA A 272 -20.44 -37.38 47.40
C ALA A 272 -21.87 -37.38 47.98
N LYS A 273 -22.26 -38.48 48.64
CA LYS A 273 -23.49 -38.55 49.44
C LYS A 273 -23.43 -37.40 50.45
N SER A 274 -24.35 -36.44 50.37
CA SER A 274 -24.45 -35.42 51.41
C SER A 274 -24.76 -36.09 52.75
N ILE A 275 -24.24 -35.53 53.84
CA ILE A 275 -24.54 -36.02 55.20
C ILE A 275 -26.06 -36.02 55.35
N GLN A 276 -26.62 -37.20 55.60
CA GLN A 276 -28.06 -37.40 55.65
C GLN A 276 -28.68 -36.53 56.77
N GLY A 277 -29.52 -35.57 56.39
CA GLY A 277 -30.26 -34.73 57.33
C GLY A 277 -31.10 -35.57 58.31
N GLY A 278 -31.11 -35.19 59.59
CA GLY A 278 -31.79 -35.93 60.67
C GLY A 278 -30.89 -36.81 61.53
N MET A 279 -29.56 -36.81 61.32
CA MET A 279 -28.61 -37.56 62.15
C MET A 279 -28.60 -37.08 63.62
N LYS A 280 -28.90 -35.79 63.85
CA LYS A 280 -29.00 -35.20 65.20
C LYS A 280 -30.24 -35.70 65.95
N ASP A 281 -31.38 -35.78 65.26
CA ASP A 281 -32.65 -36.25 65.82
C ASP A 281 -32.59 -37.76 66.11
N ARG A 282 -31.96 -38.55 65.21
CA ARG A 282 -31.72 -39.98 65.45
C ARG A 282 -30.79 -40.23 66.62
N LYS A 283 -29.72 -39.44 66.77
CA LYS A 283 -28.85 -39.50 67.97
C LYS A 283 -29.60 -39.15 69.25
N MET A 284 -30.52 -38.19 69.18
CA MET A 284 -31.31 -37.76 70.33
C MET A 284 -32.33 -38.84 70.74
N ILE A 285 -32.94 -39.53 69.77
CA ILE A 285 -33.82 -40.67 69.99
C ILE A 285 -33.05 -41.87 70.57
N ASP A 286 -31.88 -42.20 70.04
CA ASP A 286 -31.03 -43.27 70.58
C ASP A 286 -30.58 -42.96 72.01
N ALA A 287 -30.16 -41.72 72.29
CA ALA A 287 -29.79 -41.29 73.64
C ALA A 287 -30.96 -41.39 74.63
N ALA A 288 -32.19 -41.12 74.18
CA ALA A 288 -33.39 -41.28 75.01
C ALA A 288 -33.73 -42.77 75.25
N MET A 289 -33.62 -43.62 74.24
CA MET A 289 -33.80 -45.07 74.37
C MET A 289 -32.75 -45.70 75.29
N GLN A 290 -31.51 -45.22 75.24
CA GLN A 290 -30.41 -45.72 76.07
C GLN A 290 -30.62 -45.36 77.55
N ARG A 291 -31.02 -44.13 77.85
CA ARG A 291 -31.43 -43.73 79.21
C ARG A 291 -32.63 -44.53 79.73
N HIS A 292 -33.57 -44.87 78.86
CA HIS A 292 -34.72 -45.67 79.27
C HIS A 292 -34.33 -47.12 79.61
N ARG A 293 -33.41 -47.72 78.83
CA ARG A 293 -32.84 -49.03 79.14
C ARG A 293 -32.03 -49.04 80.43
N GLU A 294 -31.19 -48.02 80.64
CA GLU A 294 -30.41 -47.85 81.89
C GLU A 294 -31.34 -47.66 83.10
N GLY A 295 -32.42 -46.89 82.95
CA GLY A 295 -33.44 -46.76 84.00
C GLY A 295 -34.16 -48.08 84.30
N GLN A 296 -34.46 -48.88 83.27
CA GLN A 296 -35.09 -50.19 83.45
C GLN A 296 -34.15 -51.22 84.12
N SER A 297 -32.83 -51.19 83.81
CA SER A 297 -31.86 -52.05 84.49
C SER A 297 -31.69 -51.66 85.96
N ILE A 298 -31.68 -50.36 86.28
CA ILE A 298 -31.59 -49.87 87.66
C ILE A 298 -32.82 -50.27 88.47
N VAL A 299 -34.03 -50.21 87.87
CA VAL A 299 -35.27 -50.64 88.54
C VAL A 299 -35.31 -52.16 88.73
N ALA A 300 -34.76 -52.93 87.79
CA ALA A 300 -34.64 -54.38 87.91
C ALA A 300 -33.64 -54.82 89.00
N GLU A 301 -32.63 -54.01 89.31
CA GLU A 301 -31.67 -54.26 90.41
C GLU A 301 -32.22 -53.94 91.81
N LEU A 302 -33.35 -53.22 91.94
CA LEU A 302 -33.73 -52.60 93.21
C LEU A 302 -34.73 -53.35 94.11
N VAL A 303 -35.28 -54.52 93.77
CA VAL A 303 -36.14 -55.29 94.73
C VAL A 303 -36.24 -56.79 94.39
N PRO A 304 -36.22 -57.76 95.34
CA PRO A 304 -35.88 -57.69 96.78
C PRO A 304 -34.87 -58.76 97.26
N VAL A 305 -34.02 -58.44 98.24
CA VAL A 305 -33.62 -59.42 99.27
C VAL A 305 -33.57 -58.74 100.64
N ALA A 306 -34.41 -59.24 101.54
CA ALA A 306 -34.34 -58.98 102.97
C ALA A 306 -33.29 -59.89 103.63
N GLN A 307 -32.70 -59.39 104.71
CA GLN A 307 -31.86 -60.03 105.75
C GLN A 307 -30.35 -59.74 105.73
N LEU A 308 -29.94 -58.98 106.76
CA LEU A 308 -28.75 -59.06 107.63
C LEU A 308 -27.40 -59.46 106.99
N ASP A 309 -26.36 -58.62 107.10
CA ASP A 309 -25.38 -58.71 108.20
C ASP A 309 -24.29 -57.60 108.12
N THR A 310 -23.58 -57.50 109.23
CA THR A 310 -22.61 -56.53 109.72
C THR A 310 -21.20 -56.61 109.10
N ASN A 311 -20.62 -55.47 108.67
CA ASN A 311 -19.26 -54.99 109.06
C ASN A 311 -18.78 -53.75 108.24
N PRO A 312 -17.90 -52.88 108.79
CA PRO A 312 -17.62 -51.55 108.24
C PRO A 312 -16.24 -51.37 107.54
N ARG A 313 -16.15 -50.28 106.74
CA ARG A 313 -14.97 -49.46 106.27
C ARG A 313 -14.35 -49.77 104.88
N PRO A 314 -13.62 -48.82 104.24
CA PRO A 314 -13.57 -47.35 104.40
C PRO A 314 -13.70 -46.53 103.07
N LEU A 315 -13.90 -45.21 103.20
CA LEU A 315 -13.91 -44.22 102.12
C LEU A 315 -12.53 -44.05 101.44
N SER A 316 -12.52 -43.86 100.12
CA SER A 316 -11.41 -43.25 99.38
C SER A 316 -11.89 -42.10 98.48
N ALA A 317 -11.57 -40.89 98.96
CA ALA A 317 -11.20 -39.66 98.27
C ALA A 317 -11.79 -39.29 96.90
N ILE A 318 -12.52 -38.18 96.91
CA ILE A 318 -12.91 -37.31 95.80
C ILE A 318 -11.66 -36.63 95.23
N GLY A 319 -11.40 -36.80 93.93
CA GLY A 319 -10.46 -35.97 93.17
C GLY A 319 -11.20 -34.86 92.44
N GLN A 320 -11.10 -33.63 92.95
CA GLN A 320 -11.59 -32.41 92.30
C GLN A 320 -10.80 -32.11 91.02
N GLN A 321 -11.52 -31.70 89.98
CA GLN A 321 -10.97 -31.07 88.77
C GLN A 321 -10.52 -29.64 89.09
N ASP A 322 -9.31 -29.27 88.67
CA ASP A 322 -8.83 -27.89 88.69
C ASP A 322 -8.83 -27.30 87.27
N LEU A 323 -9.27 -26.05 87.18
CA LEU A 323 -9.78 -25.31 86.02
C LEU A 323 -8.83 -24.17 85.62
N THR A 324 -7.51 -24.35 85.80
CA THR A 324 -6.53 -23.24 85.78
C THR A 324 -5.25 -23.51 84.99
N ASP A 325 -5.31 -23.91 83.71
CA ASP A 325 -4.15 -23.71 82.82
C ASP A 325 -4.55 -23.31 81.37
N PRO A 326 -4.12 -22.14 80.84
CA PRO A 326 -4.63 -21.56 79.60
C PRO A 326 -3.63 -21.59 78.44
N THR A 327 -3.91 -22.37 77.39
CA THR A 327 -3.36 -22.24 76.03
C THR A 327 -4.17 -23.20 75.14
N ILE A 328 -5.23 -22.87 74.40
CA ILE A 328 -5.61 -21.73 73.54
C ILE A 328 -4.49 -21.33 72.57
N PHE A 329 -4.77 -21.54 71.27
CA PHE A 329 -3.96 -21.28 70.07
C PHE A 329 -2.89 -22.37 69.79
N THR A 330 -2.69 -22.94 68.59
CA THR A 330 -2.94 -22.45 67.22
C THR A 330 -2.84 -23.61 66.21
N VAL A 331 -3.66 -23.53 65.16
CA VAL A 331 -3.49 -23.93 63.74
C VAL A 331 -2.27 -24.78 63.34
N GLN A 332 -2.52 -25.91 62.66
CA GLN A 332 -1.62 -26.42 61.62
C GLN A 332 -2.40 -26.77 60.34
N GLU A 333 -1.83 -26.31 59.23
CA GLU A 333 -2.33 -26.33 57.86
C GLU A 333 -2.51 -27.73 57.27
N LYS A 334 -3.58 -27.88 56.49
CA LYS A 334 -3.48 -28.21 55.06
C LYS A 334 -4.75 -27.84 54.31
#